data_AF-A0A0V8JKG5-F1
#
_entry.id   AF-A0A0V8JKG5-F1
#
_cell.length_a   1.000
_cell.length_b   1.000
_cell.length_c   1.000
_cell.angle_alpha   90.00
_cell.angle_beta   90.00
_cell.angle_gamma   90.00
#
_symmetry.space_group_name_H-M   'P 1'
#
loop_
_entity.id
_entity.type
_entity.pdbx_description
1 polymer ?
#
loop_
_entity_poly.entity_id
_entity_poly.type
_entity_poly.pdbx_seq_one_letter_code
_entity_poly.pdbx_strand_id
1 'polypeptide(L)'
;MEGFETLTYNQQKEIANFVENFIGLSEAANTSKGSKSFADWYIYKKENIPVNPVFREKMILKEKELEIEIQKIIDEFNRINKKE
;
A
#
# COMPACT_ATOMS: atom_id res chain seq x y z
N MET A 1 -7.24 -4.39 -5.36
CA MET A 1 -8.17 -4.50 -4.22
C MET A 1 -9.55 -4.70 -4.80
N GLU A 2 -10.20 -5.78 -4.41
CA GLU A 2 -11.45 -6.22 -5.03
C GLU A 2 -12.57 -5.22 -4.72
N GLY A 3 -13.37 -4.83 -5.73
CA GLY A 3 -14.49 -3.90 -5.55
C GLY A 3 -14.09 -2.44 -5.35
N PHE A 4 -12.83 -2.05 -5.56
CA PHE A 4 -12.43 -0.65 -5.49
C PHE A 4 -13.06 0.19 -6.61
N GLU A 5 -13.18 -0.40 -7.80
CA GLU A 5 -13.76 0.20 -9.00
C GLU A 5 -15.26 0.48 -8.88
N THR A 6 -15.96 -0.17 -7.94
CA THR A 6 -17.39 0.04 -7.69
C THR A 6 -17.68 1.15 -6.68
N LEU A 7 -16.63 1.70 -6.05
CA LEU A 7 -16.75 2.82 -5.12
C LEU A 7 -17.06 4.13 -5.84
N THR A 8 -17.72 5.05 -5.15
CA THR A 8 -17.86 6.43 -5.64
C THR A 8 -16.50 7.11 -5.71
N TYR A 9 -16.37 8.14 -6.55
CA TYR A 9 -15.12 8.91 -6.66
C TYR A 9 -14.62 9.44 -5.31
N ASN A 10 -15.52 9.89 -4.43
CA ASN A 10 -15.15 10.38 -3.11
C ASN A 10 -14.60 9.26 -2.20
N GLN A 11 -15.21 8.07 -2.21
CA GLN A 11 -14.71 6.90 -1.47
C GLN A 11 -13.37 6.42 -2.03
N GLN A 12 -13.20 6.39 -3.35
CA GLN A 12 -11.91 6.07 -3.97
C GLN A 12 -10.82 7.06 -3.55
N LYS A 13 -11.15 8.36 -3.52
CA LYS A 13 -10.24 9.41 -3.07
C LYS A 13 -9.88 9.23 -1.60
N GLU A 14 -10.82 8.86 -0.74
CA GLU A 14 -10.57 8.62 0.68
C GLU A 14 -9.57 7.47 0.88
N ILE A 15 -9.81 6.32 0.23
CA ILE A 15 -8.89 5.18 0.25
C ILE A 15 -7.51 5.56 -0.31
N ALA A 16 -7.46 6.26 -1.44
CA ALA A 16 -6.19 6.69 -2.04
C ALA A 16 -5.40 7.65 -1.15
N ASN A 17 -6.08 8.38 -0.25
CA ASN A 17 -5.48 9.31 0.70
C ASN A 17 -5.46 8.75 2.13
N PHE A 18 -5.58 7.43 2.31
CA PHE A 18 -5.54 6.81 3.63
C PHE A 18 -4.15 6.98 4.26
N VAL A 19 -4.04 7.91 5.21
CA VAL A 19 -2.76 8.41 5.75
C VAL A 19 -1.89 7.28 6.33
N GLU A 20 -2.50 6.27 6.95
CA GLU A 20 -1.76 5.16 7.55
C GLU A 20 -1.01 4.30 6.52
N ASN A 21 -1.46 4.32 5.26
CA ASN A 21 -0.83 3.65 4.13
C ASN A 21 0.40 4.39 3.56
N PHE A 22 0.71 5.59 4.05
CA PHE A 22 1.89 6.34 3.61
C PHE A 22 3.08 6.03 4.52
N ILE A 23 4.08 5.36 3.96
CA ILE A 23 5.37 5.15 4.60
C ILE A 23 6.40 6.05 3.95
N GLY A 24 6.89 7.04 4.70
CA GLY A 24 7.96 7.92 4.25
C GLY A 24 9.27 7.15 4.06
N LEU A 25 9.80 7.18 2.85
CA LEU A 25 11.17 6.74 2.54
C LEU A 25 11.99 7.94 2.08
N SER A 26 13.32 7.80 2.04
CA SER A 26 14.17 8.78 1.37
C SER A 26 13.85 8.85 -0.13
N GLU A 27 14.17 9.97 -0.78
CA GLU A 27 13.97 10.14 -2.23
C GLU A 27 14.60 9.00 -3.05
N ALA A 28 15.84 8.64 -2.73
CA ALA A 28 16.55 7.54 -3.39
C ALA A 28 15.86 6.18 -3.16
N ALA A 29 15.38 5.93 -1.95
CA ALA A 29 14.65 4.71 -1.62
C ALA A 29 13.29 4.63 -2.34
N ASN A 30 12.52 5.73 -2.35
CA ASN A 30 11.27 5.84 -3.10
C ASN A 30 11.50 5.60 -4.60
N THR A 31 12.53 6.22 -5.17
CA THR A 31 12.88 6.06 -6.59
C THR A 31 13.28 4.61 -6.91
N SER A 32 14.07 3.98 -6.04
CA SER A 32 14.53 2.59 -6.17
C SER A 32 13.39 1.57 -6.06
N LYS A 33 12.49 1.75 -5.07
CA LYS A 33 11.31 0.91 -4.87
C LYS A 33 10.35 1.06 -6.05
N GLY A 34 9.96 2.30 -6.36
CA GLY A 34 8.92 2.59 -7.34
C GLY A 34 7.59 1.94 -6.93
N SER A 35 6.92 1.31 -7.88
CA SER A 35 5.66 0.60 -7.66
C SER A 35 5.79 -0.80 -7.05
N LYS A 36 7.02 -1.28 -6.79
CA LYS A 36 7.24 -2.61 -6.19
C LYS A 36 6.69 -2.68 -4.78
N SER A 37 6.20 -3.83 -4.36
CA SER A 37 5.92 -4.12 -2.94
C SER A 37 7.21 -4.11 -2.12
N PHE A 38 7.11 -4.07 -0.79
CA PHE A 38 8.31 -4.27 0.05
C PHE A 38 8.87 -5.69 -0.08
N ALA A 39 8.02 -6.67 -0.44
CA ALA A 39 8.47 -8.03 -0.75
C ALA A 39 9.28 -8.08 -2.05
N ASP A 40 8.92 -7.33 -3.08
CA ASP A 40 9.64 -7.35 -4.36
C ASP A 40 10.87 -6.43 -4.37
N TRP A 41 10.91 -5.44 -3.49
CA TRP A 41 12.02 -4.51 -3.37
C TRP A 41 13.07 -4.99 -2.36
N TYR A 42 13.97 -5.86 -2.82
CA TYR A 42 15.05 -6.42 -2.00
C TYR A 42 16.45 -5.82 -2.28
N ILE A 43 16.61 -5.02 -3.34
CA ILE A 43 17.91 -4.48 -3.75
C ILE A 43 17.80 -3.10 -4.42
N TYR A 44 18.75 -2.21 -4.10
CA TYR A 44 19.01 -0.99 -4.86
C TYR A 44 19.80 -1.35 -6.12
N LYS A 45 19.11 -1.42 -7.27
CA LYS A 45 19.69 -1.95 -8.51
C LYS A 45 20.91 -1.17 -9.02
N LYS A 46 20.93 0.16 -8.84
CA LYS A 46 22.00 1.02 -9.38
C LYS A 46 23.32 0.81 -8.63
N GLU A 47 23.26 0.66 -7.32
CA GLU A 47 24.43 0.49 -6.45
C GLU A 47 24.71 -0.98 -6.09
N ASN A 48 23.81 -1.89 -6.48
CA ASN A 48 23.82 -3.32 -6.12
C ASN A 48 23.89 -3.56 -4.60
N ILE A 49 23.21 -2.70 -3.83
CA ILE A 49 23.18 -2.76 -2.36
C ILE A 49 21.87 -3.41 -1.92
N PRO A 50 21.89 -4.46 -1.07
CA PRO A 50 20.65 -5.05 -0.55
C PRO A 50 19.91 -4.05 0.34
N VAL A 51 18.58 -4.05 0.25
CA VAL A 51 17.75 -3.33 1.21
C VAL A 51 17.94 -3.97 2.58
N ASN A 52 18.00 -3.15 3.65
CA ASN A 52 18.17 -3.66 5.00
C ASN A 52 17.11 -4.74 5.31
N PRO A 53 17.51 -5.98 5.63
CA PRO A 53 16.58 -7.10 5.73
C PRO A 53 15.59 -6.95 6.90
N VAL A 54 16.03 -6.41 8.04
CA VAL A 54 15.19 -6.18 9.22
C VAL A 54 14.13 -5.12 8.92
N PHE A 55 14.53 -4.03 8.27
CA PHE A 55 13.59 -3.01 7.81
C PHE A 55 12.57 -3.59 6.83
N ARG A 56 13.06 -4.35 5.84
CA ARG A 56 12.19 -4.96 4.81
C ARG A 56 11.18 -5.92 5.42
N GLU A 57 11.59 -6.80 6.33
CA GLU A 57 10.70 -7.73 7.00
C GLU A 57 9.58 -7.00 7.77
N LYS A 58 9.94 -5.95 8.53
CA LYS A 58 8.96 -5.11 9.23
C LYS A 58 7.96 -4.45 8.27
N MET A 59 8.44 -3.95 7.14
CA MET A 59 7.57 -3.28 6.16
C MET A 59 6.67 -4.26 5.41
N ILE A 60 7.13 -5.48 5.12
CA ILE A 60 6.30 -6.53 4.53
C ILE A 60 5.12 -6.88 5.44
N LEU A 61 5.36 -7.00 6.76
CA LEU A 61 4.29 -7.26 7.72
C LEU A 61 3.30 -6.11 7.75
N LYS A 62 3.80 -4.87 7.83
CA LYS A 62 2.95 -3.68 7.83
C LYS A 62 2.14 -3.51 6.54
N GLU A 63 2.74 -3.79 5.38
CA GLU A 63 2.06 -3.76 4.08
C GLU A 63 0.87 -4.74 4.04
N LYS A 64 1.05 -5.96 4.58
CA LYS A 64 -0.03 -6.95 4.69
C LYS A 64 -1.15 -6.53 5.64
N GLU A 65 -0.80 -5.97 6.80
CA GLU A 65 -1.78 -5.49 7.78
C GLU A 65 -2.66 -4.38 7.18
N LEU A 66 -2.03 -3.41 6.51
CA LEU A 66 -2.73 -2.31 5.83
C LEU A 66 -3.56 -2.79 4.64
N GLU A 67 -3.07 -3.77 3.86
CA GLU A 67 -3.85 -4.34 2.76
C GLU A 67 -5.16 -4.96 3.27
N ILE A 68 -5.13 -5.68 4.39
CA ILE A 68 -6.33 -6.25 5.02
C ILE A 68 -7.27 -5.13 5.49
N GLU A 69 -6.73 -4.09 6.12
CA GLU A 69 -7.52 -2.96 6.61
C GLU A 69 -8.21 -2.19 5.49
N ILE A 70 -7.46 -1.83 4.44
CA ILE A 70 -8.00 -1.12 3.29
C ILE A 70 -9.07 -1.96 2.60
N GLN A 71 -8.88 -3.28 2.46
CA GLN A 71 -9.89 -4.14 1.87
C GLN A 71 -11.18 -4.13 2.70
N LYS A 72 -11.09 -4.16 4.05
CA LYS A 72 -12.28 -4.04 4.92
C LYS A 72 -13.02 -2.72 4.71
N ILE A 73 -12.31 -1.61 4.53
CA ILE A 73 -12.93 -0.30 4.27
C ILE A 73 -13.65 -0.33 2.92
N ILE A 74 -13.03 -0.89 1.88
CA ILE A 74 -13.64 -1.06 0.55
C ILE A 74 -14.91 -1.93 0.64
N ASP A 75 -14.84 -3.05 1.35
CA ASP A 75 -15.97 -3.97 1.53
C ASP A 75 -17.13 -3.29 2.26
N GLU A 76 -16.83 -2.48 3.28
CA GLU A 76 -17.82 -1.71 4.03
C GLU A 76 -18.50 -0.66 3.16
N PHE A 77 -17.73 0.12 2.38
CA PHE A 77 -18.31 1.08 1.45
C PHE A 77 -19.20 0.41 0.40
N ASN A 78 -18.76 -0.71 -0.16
CA ASN A 78 -19.57 -1.47 -1.10
C ASN A 78 -20.84 -2.04 -0.47
N ARG A 79 -20.79 -2.42 0.82
CA ARG A 79 -21.97 -2.86 1.57
C ARG A 79 -22.97 -1.72 1.76
N ILE A 80 -22.50 -0.51 2.05
CA ILE A 80 -23.34 0.68 2.20
C ILE A 80 -23.97 1.05 0.85
N ASN A 81 -23.16 1.16 -0.21
CA ASN A 81 -23.62 1.55 -1.56
C ASN A 81 -24.65 0.58 -2.16
N LYS A 82 -24.70 -0.69 -1.73
CA LYS A 82 -25.68 -1.69 -2.17
C LYS A 82 -27.00 -1.65 -1.39
N LYS A 83 -27.02 -1.01 -0.22
CA LYS A 83 -28.22 -0.87 0.63
C LYS A 83 -29.00 0.41 0.32
N GLU A 84 -28.38 1.35 -0.40
CA GLU A 84 -28.99 2.53 -1.02
C GLU A 84 -29.51 2.20 -2.42
#